data_AF-A0AAD5U628-F1
#
_entry.id   AF-A0AAD5U628-F1
#
_cell.length_a   1.000
_cell.length_b   1.000
_cell.length_c   1.000
_cell.angle_alpha   90.00
_cell.angle_beta   90.00
_cell.angle_gamma   90.00
#
_symmetry.space_group_name_H-M   'P 1'
#
loop_
_entity.id
_entity.type
_entity.pdbx_description
1 polymer ?
#
loop_
_entity_poly.entity_id
_entity_poly.type
_entity_poly.pdbx_seq_one_letter_code
_entity_poly.pdbx_strand_id
1 'polypeptide(L)'
;MRFFLALGSTCSELDVSSASLVCPKTKFSMWIKEVDQVLSKESKPKTIVLFGIESHVCVLQTCLDLLEQDFNVVVLVDGVSSMNKGEIGIALERMKSSGAILASSESILFQLVADASNPSFKAISNLVKSTKDSTASVFESLVSQSKI
;
A
#
# COMPACT_ATOMS: atom_id res chain seq x y z
N MET A 1 4.53 2.75 -10.98
CA MET A 1 3.90 1.56 -11.60
C MET A 1 3.58 1.92 -13.05
N ARG A 2 4.23 1.35 -14.07
CA ARG A 2 4.01 1.74 -15.47
C ARG A 2 2.95 0.84 -16.12
N PHE A 3 1.72 1.31 -16.21
CA PHE A 3 0.75 0.74 -17.13
C PHE A 3 0.63 1.64 -18.35
N PHE A 4 1.01 1.12 -19.52
CA PHE A 4 0.91 1.81 -20.80
C PHE A 4 1.77 3.09 -20.90
N LEU A 5 2.41 3.30 -22.04
CA LEU A 5 3.01 4.60 -22.37
C LEU A 5 1.98 5.76 -22.29
N ALA A 6 0.68 5.44 -22.23
CA ALA A 6 -0.42 6.40 -22.13
C ALA A 6 -0.74 6.91 -20.71
N LEU A 7 -0.38 6.21 -19.62
CA LEU A 7 -0.68 6.67 -18.25
C LEU A 7 0.51 7.36 -17.56
N GLY A 8 1.62 7.53 -18.27
CA GLY A 8 2.81 8.21 -17.76
C GLY A 8 3.69 7.35 -16.84
N SER A 9 4.70 8.00 -16.25
CA SER A 9 5.57 7.40 -15.24
C SER A 9 4.98 7.54 -13.83
N THR A 10 5.60 6.88 -12.85
CA THR A 10 5.39 7.24 -11.44
C THR A 10 5.59 8.76 -11.28
N CYS A 11 4.74 9.41 -10.49
CA CYS A 11 4.78 10.84 -10.27
C CYS A 11 6.10 11.26 -9.58
N SER A 12 6.61 12.45 -9.90
CA SER A 12 7.93 12.91 -9.44
C SER A 12 8.01 13.17 -7.94
N GLU A 13 6.86 13.33 -7.28
CA GLU A 13 6.73 13.49 -5.84
C GLU A 13 7.08 12.21 -5.07
N LEU A 14 7.05 11.04 -5.73
CA LEU A 14 7.48 9.78 -5.15
C LEU A 14 8.93 9.49 -5.50
N ASP A 15 9.82 9.60 -4.52
CA ASP A 15 11.21 9.19 -4.66
C ASP A 15 11.31 7.65 -4.71
N VAL A 16 11.65 7.14 -5.89
CA VAL A 16 11.83 5.70 -6.15
C VAL A 16 13.30 5.32 -6.38
N SER A 17 14.25 6.20 -6.07
CA SER A 17 15.69 5.96 -6.27
C SER A 17 16.21 4.75 -5.49
N SER A 18 15.60 4.46 -4.34
CA SER A 18 15.91 3.32 -3.46
C SER A 18 15.05 2.07 -3.73
N ALA A 19 14.15 2.12 -4.71
CA ALA A 19 13.25 1.01 -4.98
C ALA A 19 13.99 -0.20 -5.57
N SER A 20 13.71 -1.40 -5.05
CA SER A 20 14.29 -2.64 -5.59
C SER A 20 13.79 -2.99 -7.00
N LEU A 21 12.61 -2.50 -7.38
CA LEU A 21 12.01 -2.74 -8.69
C LEU A 21 11.06 -1.61 -9.08
N VAL A 22 11.26 -1.04 -10.27
CA VAL A 22 10.30 -0.15 -10.94
C VAL A 22 10.14 -0.67 -12.37
N CYS A 23 9.05 -1.41 -12.62
CA CYS A 23 8.81 -2.02 -13.91
C CYS A 23 7.44 -1.64 -14.51
N PRO A 24 7.34 -1.62 -15.86
CA PRO A 24 6.06 -1.60 -16.54
C PRO A 24 5.37 -2.96 -16.51
N LYS A 25 4.04 -2.97 -16.58
CA LYS A 25 3.24 -4.19 -16.72
C LYS A 25 1.91 -3.93 -17.43
N THR A 26 1.32 -5.01 -17.92
CA THR A 26 -0.02 -5.03 -18.54
C THR A 26 -1.03 -5.85 -17.74
N LYS A 27 -0.60 -6.71 -16.81
CA LYS A 27 -1.47 -7.45 -15.87
C LYS A 27 -1.93 -6.51 -14.75
N PHE A 28 -3.23 -6.42 -14.46
CA PHE A 28 -3.80 -5.60 -13.35
C PHE A 28 -3.13 -5.84 -12.00
N SER A 29 -3.00 -7.10 -11.58
CA SER A 29 -2.20 -7.48 -10.41
C SER A 29 -0.70 -7.15 -10.57
N MET A 30 -0.04 -6.75 -9.48
CA MET A 30 1.43 -6.59 -9.41
C MET A 30 2.15 -7.94 -9.33
N TRP A 31 1.45 -9.05 -9.07
CA TRP A 31 2.06 -10.38 -9.03
C TRP A 31 2.43 -10.85 -10.44
N ILE A 32 3.66 -10.51 -10.83
CA ILE A 32 4.33 -10.83 -12.09
C ILE A 32 5.71 -11.44 -11.79
N LYS A 33 6.34 -12.03 -12.81
CA LYS A 33 7.62 -12.75 -12.66
C LYS A 33 8.72 -11.89 -12.02
N GLU A 34 8.79 -10.61 -12.38
CA GLU A 34 9.77 -9.66 -11.87
C GLU A 34 9.58 -9.41 -10.37
N VAL A 35 8.33 -9.32 -9.91
CA VAL A 35 8.00 -9.14 -8.49
C VAL A 35 8.28 -10.42 -7.70
N ASP A 36 7.90 -11.58 -8.24
CA ASP A 36 8.23 -12.88 -7.64
C ASP A 36 9.74 -13.08 -7.50
N GLN A 37 10.53 -12.77 -8.53
CA GLN A 37 12.00 -12.84 -8.47
C GLN A 37 12.61 -11.94 -7.39
N VAL A 38 12.00 -10.78 -7.11
CA VAL A 38 12.46 -9.88 -6.04
C VAL A 38 12.09 -10.44 -4.66
N LEU A 39 10.89 -11.00 -4.53
CA LEU A 39 10.35 -11.48 -3.25
C LEU A 39 10.84 -12.89 -2.88
N SER A 40 11.28 -13.70 -3.84
CA SER A 40 11.76 -15.07 -3.64
C SER A 40 13.27 -15.17 -3.33
N LYS A 41 13.93 -14.05 -3.01
CA LYS A 41 15.33 -14.03 -2.52
C LYS A 41 15.44 -14.61 -1.11
N GLU A 42 16.66 -14.87 -0.64
CA GLU A 42 16.94 -15.60 0.63
C GLU A 42 16.19 -15.06 1.87
N SER A 43 15.79 -13.78 1.87
CA SER A 43 14.95 -13.17 2.91
C SER A 43 13.53 -12.88 2.41
N LYS A 44 12.79 -13.92 1.97
CA LYS A 44 11.38 -13.78 1.56
C LYS A 44 10.57 -13.08 2.67
N PRO A 45 9.99 -11.90 2.41
CA PRO A 45 9.20 -11.21 3.43
C PRO A 45 7.94 -12.01 3.73
N LYS A 46 7.54 -12.06 5.00
CA LYS A 46 6.27 -12.69 5.42
C LYS A 46 5.07 -11.78 5.27
N THR A 47 5.30 -10.46 5.29
CA THR A 47 4.25 -9.44 5.28
C THR A 47 4.53 -8.43 4.18
N ILE A 48 3.50 -8.12 3.40
CA ILE A 48 3.52 -7.11 2.34
C ILE A 48 2.61 -5.95 2.74
N VAL A 49 3.17 -4.75 2.77
CA VAL A 49 2.39 -3.51 2.90
C VAL A 49 2.03 -3.02 1.50
N LEU A 50 0.73 -2.94 1.20
CA LEU A 50 0.19 -2.64 -0.12
C LEU A 50 -0.58 -1.32 -0.10
N PHE A 51 -0.30 -0.45 -1.07
CA PHE A 51 -0.98 0.83 -1.27
C PHE A 51 -0.86 1.29 -2.73
N GLY A 52 -1.68 2.27 -3.12
CA GLY A 52 -1.68 2.85 -4.47
C GLY A 52 -3.07 2.88 -5.11
N ILE A 53 -3.09 2.94 -6.45
CA ILE A 53 -4.31 3.04 -7.26
C ILE A 53 -4.29 2.02 -8.41
N GLU A 54 -5.43 1.56 -8.91
CA GLU A 54 -6.78 1.79 -8.39
C GLU A 54 -7.19 0.73 -7.35
N SER A 55 -7.95 1.17 -6.34
CA SER A 55 -8.41 0.35 -5.21
C SER A 55 -9.05 -0.97 -5.66
N HIS A 56 -10.02 -0.90 -6.57
CA HIS A 56 -10.86 -2.01 -7.00
C HIS A 56 -10.29 -2.81 -8.17
N VAL A 57 -9.20 -2.34 -8.79
CA VAL A 57 -8.57 -3.01 -9.95
C VAL A 57 -7.20 -3.55 -9.58
N CYS A 58 -6.18 -2.70 -9.61
CA CYS A 58 -4.80 -3.12 -9.45
C CYS A 58 -4.50 -3.51 -8.01
N VAL A 59 -4.94 -2.72 -7.02
CA VAL A 59 -4.68 -2.98 -5.60
C VAL A 59 -5.42 -4.25 -5.17
N LEU A 60 -6.71 -4.36 -5.46
CA LEU A 60 -7.52 -5.54 -5.14
C LEU A 60 -6.96 -6.83 -5.74
N GLN A 61 -6.70 -6.87 -7.05
CA GLN A 61 -6.18 -8.08 -7.68
C GLN A 61 -4.77 -8.44 -7.19
N THR A 62 -3.94 -7.45 -6.86
CA THR A 62 -2.64 -7.69 -6.23
C THR A 62 -2.80 -8.30 -4.84
N CYS A 63 -3.72 -7.77 -4.04
CA CYS A 63 -3.99 -8.29 -2.70
C CYS A 63 -4.41 -9.76 -2.75
N LEU A 64 -5.34 -10.12 -3.64
CA LEU A 64 -5.83 -11.49 -3.78
C LEU A 64 -4.71 -12.43 -4.23
N ASP A 65 -3.96 -12.07 -5.27
CA ASP A 65 -2.83 -12.88 -5.73
C ASP A 65 -1.79 -13.07 -4.61
N LEU A 66 -1.46 -12.04 -3.83
CA LEU A 66 -0.49 -12.16 -2.73
C LEU A 66 -0.99 -13.06 -1.59
N LEU A 67 -2.28 -13.01 -1.26
CA LEU A 67 -2.89 -13.90 -0.28
C LEU A 67 -2.86 -15.36 -0.75
N GLU A 68 -3.10 -15.61 -2.04
CA GLU A 68 -2.96 -16.96 -2.65
C GLU A 68 -1.51 -17.50 -2.62
N GLN A 69 -0.51 -16.63 -2.45
CA GLN A 69 0.90 -17.00 -2.31
C GLN A 69 1.37 -17.06 -0.85
N ASP A 70 0.42 -17.13 0.10
CA ASP A 70 0.64 -17.23 1.54
C ASP A 70 1.38 -16.03 2.17
N PHE A 71 1.31 -14.84 1.57
CA PHE A 71 1.78 -13.62 2.22
C PHE A 71 0.72 -13.05 3.16
N ASN A 72 1.17 -12.48 4.29
CA ASN A 72 0.31 -11.60 5.08
C ASN A 72 0.21 -10.24 4.36
N VAL A 73 -0.98 -9.83 3.96
CA VAL A 73 -1.16 -8.55 3.25
C VAL A 73 -1.75 -7.51 4.20
N VAL A 74 -1.06 -6.39 4.35
CA VAL A 74 -1.56 -5.19 5.04
C VAL A 74 -1.86 -4.13 3.99
N VAL A 75 -3.10 -3.66 3.91
CA VAL A 75 -3.51 -2.60 2.99
C VAL A 75 -3.60 -1.28 3.75
N LEU A 76 -2.89 -0.26 3.27
CA LEU A 76 -2.95 1.09 3.86
C LEU A 76 -4.17 1.85 3.36
N VAL A 77 -5.19 2.01 4.20
CA VAL A 77 -6.46 2.63 3.82
C VAL A 77 -6.32 4.12 3.47
N ASP A 78 -5.34 4.79 4.05
CA ASP A 78 -4.94 6.17 3.78
C ASP A 78 -3.94 6.28 2.61
N GLY A 79 -3.57 5.16 1.98
CA GLY A 79 -2.72 5.10 0.80
C GLY A 79 -3.41 4.51 -0.44
N VAL A 80 -4.72 4.22 -0.36
CA VAL A 80 -5.47 3.56 -1.44
C VAL A 80 -6.63 4.44 -1.89
N SER A 81 -6.78 4.58 -3.21
CA SER A 81 -7.83 5.41 -3.80
C SER A 81 -8.29 4.89 -5.18
N SER A 82 -9.37 5.45 -5.69
CA SER A 82 -9.87 5.23 -7.05
C SER A 82 -10.61 6.48 -7.54
N MET A 83 -10.75 6.61 -8.86
CA MET A 83 -11.47 7.71 -9.48
C MET A 83 -12.95 7.74 -9.03
N ASN A 84 -13.58 6.56 -8.94
CA ASN A 84 -14.91 6.44 -8.36
C ASN A 84 -14.80 6.18 -6.85
N LYS A 85 -15.18 7.16 -6.04
CA LYS A 85 -15.08 7.08 -4.58
C LYS A 85 -15.86 5.90 -3.98
N GLY A 86 -16.98 5.51 -4.59
CA GLY A 86 -17.79 4.38 -4.11
C GLY A 86 -17.06 3.04 -4.17
N GLU A 87 -16.09 2.90 -5.09
CA GLU A 87 -15.30 1.68 -5.26
C GLU A 87 -14.27 1.48 -4.14
N ILE A 88 -13.88 2.53 -3.42
CA ILE A 88 -12.84 2.45 -2.38
C ILE A 88 -13.31 1.56 -1.24
N GLY A 89 -14.47 1.88 -0.63
CA GLY A 89 -15.02 1.09 0.48
C GLY A 89 -15.35 -0.35 0.08
N ILE A 90 -15.92 -0.56 -1.11
CA ILE A 90 -16.26 -1.90 -1.63
C ILE A 90 -14.98 -2.75 -1.79
N ALA A 91 -13.93 -2.18 -2.37
CA ALA A 91 -12.66 -2.88 -2.56
C ALA A 91 -11.99 -3.21 -1.22
N LEU A 92 -11.96 -2.25 -0.28
CA LEU A 92 -11.36 -2.44 1.04
C LEU A 92 -12.08 -3.54 1.83
N GLU A 93 -13.42 -3.53 1.84
CA GLU A 93 -14.19 -4.57 2.54
C GLU A 93 -14.01 -5.95 1.89
N ARG A 94 -13.88 -6.00 0.56
CA ARG A 94 -13.55 -7.26 -0.14
C ARG A 94 -12.15 -7.75 0.21
N MET A 95 -11.14 -6.88 0.26
CA MET A 95 -9.77 -7.26 0.66
C MET A 95 -9.75 -7.80 2.09
N LYS A 96 -10.42 -7.10 3.02
CA LYS A 96 -10.57 -7.51 4.42
C LYS A 96 -11.25 -8.87 4.55
N SER A 97 -12.39 -9.06 3.87
CA SER A 97 -13.12 -10.33 3.85
C SER A 97 -12.32 -11.48 3.25
N SER A 98 -11.32 -11.18 2.40
CA SER A 98 -10.43 -12.18 1.81
C SER A 98 -9.22 -12.53 2.69
N GLY A 99 -9.04 -11.85 3.83
CA GLY A 99 -7.96 -12.11 4.80
C GLY A 99 -6.88 -11.03 4.89
N ALA A 100 -7.01 -9.91 4.17
CA ALA A 100 -6.09 -8.79 4.32
C ALA A 100 -6.34 -8.01 5.61
N ILE A 101 -5.28 -7.49 6.21
CA ILE A 101 -5.37 -6.56 7.35
C ILE A 101 -5.50 -5.14 6.79
N LEU A 102 -6.50 -4.40 7.22
CA LEU A 102 -6.60 -2.96 6.93
C LEU A 102 -5.92 -2.18 8.04
N ALA A 103 -5.00 -1.28 7.68
CA ALA A 103 -4.31 -0.42 8.62
C ALA A 103 -4.11 0.98 8.03
N SER A 104 -3.70 1.95 8.86
CA SER A 104 -3.22 3.24 8.39
C SER A 104 -1.68 3.26 8.30
N SER A 105 -1.14 4.19 7.53
CA SER A 105 0.30 4.44 7.47
C SER A 105 0.88 4.71 8.86
N GLU A 106 0.22 5.57 9.66
CA GLU A 106 0.64 5.88 11.04
C GLU A 106 0.64 4.62 11.93
N SER A 107 -0.42 3.79 11.86
CA SER A 107 -0.52 2.56 12.65
C SER A 107 0.62 1.61 12.34
N ILE A 108 0.97 1.43 11.05
CA ILE A 108 2.04 0.52 10.63
C ILE A 108 3.42 1.04 11.04
N LEU A 109 3.66 2.35 10.96
CA LEU A 109 4.92 2.94 11.40
C LEU A 109 5.18 2.67 12.89
N PHE A 110 4.18 2.86 13.75
CA PHE A 110 4.34 2.56 15.17
C PHE A 110 4.36 1.06 15.48
N GLN A 111 3.63 0.24 14.72
CA GLN A 111 3.70 -1.22 14.85
C GLN A 111 5.12 -1.75 14.55
N LEU A 112 5.82 -1.18 13.56
CA LEU A 112 7.19 -1.57 13.21
C LEU A 112 8.22 -1.14 14.26
N VAL A 113 8.00 0.00 14.92
CA VAL A 113 8.88 0.50 15.99
C VAL A 113 8.69 -0.27 17.29
N ALA A 114 7.45 -0.70 17.57
CA ALA A 114 6.97 -1.48 18.72
C ALA A 114 7.12 -0.81 20.11
N ASP A 115 8.21 -0.09 20.37
CA ASP A 115 8.53 0.50 21.67
C ASP A 115 9.10 1.92 21.53
N ALA A 116 8.72 2.84 22.41
CA ALA A 116 9.21 4.22 22.40
C ALA A 116 10.71 4.35 22.74
N SER A 117 11.31 3.34 23.37
CA SER A 117 12.75 3.24 23.62
C SER A 117 13.56 2.82 22.39
N ASN A 118 12.90 2.37 21.32
CA ASN A 118 13.56 2.00 20.08
C ASN A 118 14.33 3.22 19.51
N PRO A 119 15.61 3.07 19.10
CA PRO A 119 16.40 4.18 18.55
C PRO A 119 15.74 4.93 17.38
N SER A 120 14.89 4.25 16.60
CA SER A 120 14.16 4.83 15.47
C SER A 120 12.90 5.61 15.87
N PHE A 121 12.41 5.47 17.11
CA PHE A 121 11.16 6.09 17.56
C PHE A 121 11.12 7.60 17.33
N LYS A 122 12.20 8.32 17.68
CA LYS A 122 12.24 9.78 17.54
C LYS A 122 12.11 10.22 16.08
N ALA A 123 12.72 9.48 15.16
CA ALA A 123 12.62 9.76 13.73
C ALA A 123 11.18 9.54 13.23
N ILE A 124 10.55 8.42 13.60
CA ILE A 124 9.17 8.10 13.23
C ILE A 124 8.18 9.08 13.85
N SER A 125 8.33 9.43 15.13
CA SER A 125 7.47 10.41 15.81
C SER A 125 7.55 11.79 15.14
N ASN A 126 8.73 12.22 14.73
CA ASN A 126 8.91 13.48 14.02
C ASN A 126 8.29 13.44 12.62
N LEU A 127 8.39 12.32 11.90
CA LEU A 127 7.75 12.13 10.60
C LEU A 127 6.22 12.29 10.74
N VAL A 128 5.60 11.53 11.63
CA VAL A 128 4.14 11.58 11.88
C VAL A 128 3.68 12.99 12.26
N LYS A 129 4.43 13.69 13.13
CA LYS A 129 4.13 15.09 13.49
C LYS A 129 4.22 16.03 12.29
N SER A 130 5.23 15.87 11.45
CA SER A 130 5.46 16.73 10.29
C SER A 130 4.42 16.55 9.19
N THR A 131 3.78 15.37 9.10
CA THR A 131 2.77 15.06 8.07
C THR A 131 1.33 15.12 8.58
N LYS A 132 1.11 15.47 9.86
CA LYS A 132 -0.19 15.40 10.54
C LYS A 132 -1.34 16.01 9.75
N ASP A 133 -1.16 17.24 9.24
CA ASP A 133 -2.25 17.97 8.57
C ASP A 133 -2.60 17.33 7.21
N SER A 134 -1.58 16.87 6.47
CA SER A 134 -1.76 16.13 5.23
C SER A 134 -2.48 14.80 5.49
N THR A 135 -2.07 14.06 6.52
CA THR A 135 -2.73 12.81 6.91
C THR A 135 -4.19 13.04 7.30
N ALA A 136 -4.50 14.08 8.08
CA ALA A 136 -5.88 14.42 8.45
C ALA A 136 -6.76 14.67 7.22
N SER A 137 -6.29 15.47 6.26
CA SER A 137 -6.99 15.74 4.99
C SER A 137 -7.23 14.48 4.15
N VAL A 138 -6.25 13.56 4.12
CA VAL A 138 -6.38 12.26 3.44
C VAL A 138 -7.47 11.41 4.08
N PHE A 139 -7.53 11.34 5.41
CA PHE A 139 -8.57 10.59 6.12
C PHE A 139 -9.97 11.13 5.85
N GLU A 140 -10.14 12.46 5.83
CA GLU A 140 -11.41 13.09 5.46
C GLU A 140 -11.82 12.72 4.02
N SER A 141 -10.85 12.65 3.11
CA SER A 141 -11.11 12.42 1.69
C SER A 141 -11.36 10.96 1.32
N LEU A 142 -10.57 10.03 1.89
CA LEU A 142 -10.53 8.62 1.48
C LEU A 142 -11.28 7.70 2.45
N VAL A 143 -11.18 7.96 3.75
CA VAL A 143 -11.63 7.04 4.80
C VAL A 143 -13.02 7.41 5.33
N SER A 144 -13.28 8.70 5.59
CA SER A 144 -14.54 9.15 6.21
C SER A 144 -15.80 8.91 5.35
N GLN A 145 -15.62 8.68 4.04
CA GLN A 145 -16.71 8.46 3.08
C GLN A 145 -16.94 6.98 2.78
N SER A 146 -16.03 6.11 3.23
CA SER A 146 -16.10 4.67 3.09
C SER A 146 -16.71 4.11 4.38
N LYS A 147 -18.00 3.73 4.37
CA LYS A 147 -18.57 2.91 5.45
C LYS A 147 -17.96 1.51 5.34
N ILE A 148 -16.78 1.31 5.92
CA ILE A 148 -16.14 0.00 6.14
C ILE A 148 -16.75 -0.63 7.39
#